data_AF-A0A6M3JGF5-F1
#
_entry.id   AF-A0A6M3JGF5-F1
#
_cell.length_a   1.000
_cell.length_b   1.000
_cell.length_c   1.000
_cell.angle_alpha   90.00
_cell.angle_beta   90.00
_cell.angle_gamma   90.00
#
_symmetry.space_group_name_H-M   'P 1'
#
loop_
_entity.id
_entity.type
_entity.pdbx_description
1 polymer ?
#
loop_
_entity_poly.entity_id
_entity_poly.type
_entity_poly.pdbx_seq_one_letter_code
_entity_poly.pdbx_strand_id
1 'polypeptide(L)'
;MNKTPETPKQPSEKDIKTTMKAIFESISKSMSKDVRANPLYKYMKANEEWFGDPEEMHTMIIHPFYNIIDEMVKGSIENATDLVYGIYKDWDFFDDNVTELCKYLYGYVCCADRGRFVIKSAIMWATTGELPVFDPKPENFHHPKTGTPEQWMNFVEGIYALKYGHPAKYLKAYKELIESNKENL
;
A
#
# COMPACT_ATOMS: atom_id res chain seq x y z
N MET A 1 -3.77 -59.97 4.45
CA MET A 1 -4.30 -59.01 5.43
C MET A 1 -3.83 -57.63 5.03
N ASN A 2 -4.71 -56.83 4.41
CA ASN A 2 -4.42 -55.43 4.09
C ASN A 2 -4.59 -54.60 5.36
N LYS A 3 -3.52 -53.94 5.82
CA LYS A 3 -3.62 -52.89 6.84
C LYS A 3 -4.12 -51.63 6.14
N THR A 4 -5.30 -51.16 6.52
CA THR A 4 -5.84 -49.87 6.11
C THR A 4 -4.87 -48.77 6.59
N PRO A 5 -4.53 -47.75 5.77
CA PRO A 5 -3.69 -46.65 6.23
C PRO A 5 -4.48 -45.80 7.22
N GLU A 6 -3.94 -45.58 8.42
CA GLU A 6 -4.51 -44.62 9.36
C GLU A 6 -4.37 -43.21 8.77
N THR A 7 -5.52 -42.55 8.57
CA THR A 7 -5.57 -41.15 8.15
C THR A 7 -4.93 -40.29 9.24
N PRO A 8 -4.02 -39.34 8.90
CA PRO A 8 -3.39 -38.50 9.89
C PRO A 8 -4.44 -37.73 10.68
N LYS A 9 -4.42 -37.86 12.02
CA LYS A 9 -5.30 -37.11 12.90
C LYS A 9 -5.03 -35.62 12.70
N GLN A 10 -6.04 -34.86 12.30
CA GLN A 10 -5.91 -33.41 12.21
C GLN A 10 -5.57 -32.84 13.61
N PRO A 11 -4.68 -31.83 13.67
CA PRO A 11 -4.29 -31.22 14.93
C PRO A 11 -5.52 -30.60 15.61
N SER A 12 -5.60 -30.74 16.94
CA SER A 12 -6.71 -30.18 17.69
C SER A 12 -6.60 -28.65 17.73
N GLU A 13 -7.71 -27.96 17.95
CA GLU A 13 -7.73 -26.50 18.12
C GLU A 13 -6.76 -26.02 19.21
N LYS A 14 -6.59 -26.83 20.26
CA LYS A 14 -5.64 -26.59 21.34
C LYS A 14 -4.18 -26.67 20.87
N ASP A 15 -3.88 -27.61 19.98
CA ASP A 15 -2.54 -27.77 19.40
C ASP A 15 -2.22 -26.57 18.49
N ILE A 16 -3.20 -26.15 17.66
CA ILE A 16 -3.08 -24.98 16.80
C ILE A 16 -2.83 -23.71 17.64
N LYS A 17 -3.63 -23.46 18.68
CA LYS A 17 -3.45 -22.32 19.59
C LYS A 17 -2.08 -22.32 20.27
N THR A 18 -1.61 -23.49 20.71
CA THR A 18 -0.31 -23.64 21.37
C THR A 18 0.84 -23.34 20.41
N THR A 19 0.78 -23.87 19.18
CA THR A 19 1.77 -23.62 18.14
C THR A 19 1.78 -22.15 17.71
N MET A 20 0.62 -21.52 17.52
CA MET A 20 0.54 -20.09 17.21
C MET A 20 1.16 -19.24 18.31
N LYS A 21 0.88 -19.53 19.59
CA LYS A 21 1.48 -18.83 20.71
C LYS A 21 3.02 -18.95 20.72
N ALA A 22 3.54 -20.15 20.46
CA ALA A 22 4.99 -20.37 20.35
C ALA A 22 5.63 -19.59 19.18
N ILE A 23 4.94 -19.52 18.03
CA ILE A 23 5.39 -18.74 16.87
C ILE A 23 5.40 -17.24 17.19
N PHE A 24 4.32 -16.72 17.79
CA PHE A 24 4.24 -15.32 18.23
C PHE A 24 5.34 -14.99 19.24
N GLU A 25 5.58 -15.84 20.23
CA GLU A 25 6.66 -15.65 21.19
C GLU A 25 8.04 -15.66 20.53
N SER A 26 8.25 -16.52 19.52
CA SER A 26 9.50 -16.57 18.75
C SER A 26 9.72 -15.28 17.95
N ILE A 27 8.68 -14.79 17.26
CA ILE A 27 8.72 -13.53 16.50
C ILE A 27 8.96 -12.34 17.44
N SER A 28 8.26 -12.29 18.57
CA SER A 28 8.46 -11.28 19.62
C SER A 28 9.88 -11.30 20.19
N LYS A 29 10.52 -12.48 20.29
CA LYS A 29 11.90 -12.61 20.78
C LYS A 29 12.93 -12.21 19.72
N SER A 30 12.63 -12.40 18.43
CA SER A 30 13.48 -11.97 17.31
C SER A 30 13.43 -10.47 17.02
N MET A 31 12.45 -9.75 17.59
CA MET A 31 12.38 -8.29 17.49
C MET A 31 13.55 -7.60 18.22
N SER A 32 14.00 -6.47 17.67
CA SER A 32 15.06 -5.67 18.30
C SER A 32 14.68 -5.25 19.73
N LYS A 33 15.68 -4.99 20.57
CA LYS A 33 15.42 -4.50 21.94
C LYS A 33 14.60 -3.21 21.94
N ASP A 34 14.79 -2.36 20.93
CA ASP A 34 14.10 -1.08 20.78
C ASP A 34 12.60 -1.26 20.49
N VAL A 35 12.24 -2.22 19.63
CA VAL A 35 10.83 -2.55 19.37
C VAL A 35 10.15 -3.08 20.63
N ARG A 36 10.83 -3.93 21.40
CA ARG A 36 10.29 -4.45 22.68
C ARG A 36 10.17 -3.39 23.77
N ALA A 37 10.97 -2.33 23.70
CA ALA A 37 10.90 -1.21 24.64
C ALA A 37 9.77 -0.24 24.29
N ASN A 38 9.28 -0.24 23.04
CA ASN A 38 8.27 0.69 22.53
C ASN A 38 6.94 0.58 23.33
N PRO A 39 6.40 1.69 23.86
CA PRO A 39 5.13 1.69 24.60
C PRO A 39 3.95 1.14 23.80
N LEU A 40 3.87 1.43 22.49
CA LEU A 40 2.82 0.94 21.62
C LEU A 40 2.90 -0.59 21.48
N TYR A 41 4.11 -1.14 21.34
CA TYR A 41 4.30 -2.60 21.30
C TYR A 41 3.84 -3.26 22.60
N LYS A 42 4.18 -2.67 23.76
CA LYS A 42 3.73 -3.20 25.06
C LYS A 42 2.20 -3.15 25.20
N TYR A 43 1.58 -2.06 24.74
CA TYR A 43 0.13 -1.92 24.72
C TYR A 43 -0.52 -2.96 23.80
N MET A 44 -0.04 -3.11 22.56
CA MET A 44 -0.54 -4.12 21.63
C MET A 44 -0.37 -5.54 22.17
N LYS A 45 0.77 -5.84 22.80
CA LYS A 45 1.01 -7.15 23.43
C LYS A 45 0.09 -7.42 24.62
N ALA A 46 -0.28 -6.39 25.38
CA ALA A 46 -1.21 -6.52 26.50
C ALA A 46 -2.67 -6.77 26.04
N ASN A 47 -2.97 -6.51 24.77
CA ASN A 47 -4.27 -6.74 24.13
C ASN A 47 -4.09 -7.69 22.92
N GLU A 48 -3.32 -8.78 23.11
CA GLU A 48 -2.97 -9.72 22.03
C GLU A 48 -4.20 -10.44 21.44
N GLU A 49 -5.30 -10.48 22.17
CA GLU A 49 -6.57 -11.05 21.74
C GLU A 49 -7.13 -10.37 20.48
N TRP A 50 -6.89 -9.06 20.29
CA TRP A 50 -7.37 -8.32 19.11
C TRP A 50 -6.76 -8.82 17.80
N PHE A 51 -5.65 -9.57 17.85
CA PHE A 51 -5.02 -10.16 16.66
C PHE A 51 -5.63 -11.51 16.26
N GLY A 52 -6.53 -12.07 17.07
CA GLY A 52 -7.17 -13.35 16.81
C GLY A 52 -8.26 -13.30 15.75
N ASP A 53 -8.84 -12.12 15.53
CA ASP A 53 -9.89 -11.88 14.56
C ASP A 53 -9.57 -10.64 13.69
N PRO A 54 -9.61 -10.74 12.34
CA PRO A 54 -9.27 -9.62 11.46
C PRO A 54 -10.21 -8.41 11.59
N GLU A 55 -11.49 -8.61 11.90
CA GLU A 55 -12.46 -7.52 12.10
C GLU A 55 -12.17 -6.80 13.43
N GLU A 56 -11.88 -7.54 14.49
CA GLU A 56 -11.44 -6.96 15.77
C GLU A 56 -10.11 -6.21 15.60
N MET A 57 -9.12 -6.79 14.94
CA MET A 57 -7.84 -6.13 14.65
C MET A 57 -8.07 -4.83 13.87
N HIS A 58 -8.91 -4.89 12.84
CA HIS A 58 -9.21 -3.72 12.04
C HIS A 58 -9.90 -2.64 12.87
N THR A 59 -10.90 -3.00 13.66
CA THR A 59 -11.71 -2.06 14.44
C THR A 59 -10.95 -1.46 15.61
N MET A 60 -10.15 -2.25 16.32
CA MET A 60 -9.49 -1.83 17.55
C MET A 60 -8.11 -1.19 17.32
N ILE A 61 -7.44 -1.54 16.22
CA ILE A 61 -6.06 -1.08 15.94
C ILE A 61 -6.00 -0.25 14.67
N ILE A 62 -6.38 -0.84 13.53
CA ILE A 62 -6.14 -0.22 12.21
C ILE A 62 -6.99 1.03 12.01
N HIS A 63 -8.28 0.97 12.29
CA HIS A 63 -9.21 2.08 12.09
C HIS A 63 -8.86 3.29 12.97
N PRO A 64 -8.61 3.15 14.29
CA PRO A 64 -8.12 4.27 15.10
C PRO A 64 -6.79 4.85 14.60
N PHE A 65 -5.86 4.00 14.15
CA PHE A 65 -4.59 4.46 13.60
C PHE A 65 -4.78 5.27 12.31
N TYR A 66 -5.64 4.82 11.40
CA TYR A 66 -6.02 5.57 10.21
C TYR A 66 -6.70 6.90 10.54
N ASN A 67 -7.57 6.96 11.55
CA ASN A 67 -8.17 8.23 11.99
C ASN A 67 -7.11 9.20 12.54
N ILE A 68 -6.11 8.70 13.26
CA ILE A 68 -4.98 9.53 13.72
C ILE A 68 -4.21 10.09 12.52
N ILE A 69 -3.91 9.26 11.52
CA ILE A 69 -3.23 9.72 10.30
C ILE A 69 -4.06 10.80 9.60
N ASP A 70 -5.37 10.62 9.47
CA ASP A 70 -6.25 11.58 8.81
C ASP A 70 -6.20 12.96 9.53
N GLU A 71 -6.27 12.98 10.86
CA GLU A 71 -6.15 14.21 11.65
C GLU A 71 -4.74 14.84 11.55
N MET A 72 -3.67 14.02 11.53
CA MET A 72 -2.31 14.52 11.36
C MET A 72 -2.09 15.15 9.98
N VAL A 73 -2.59 14.51 8.91
CA VAL A 73 -2.49 15.02 7.54
C VAL A 73 -3.31 16.30 7.41
N LYS A 74 -4.55 16.31 7.92
CA LYS A 74 -5.42 17.49 7.92
C LYS A 74 -4.79 18.69 8.65
N GLY A 75 -4.07 18.45 9.74
CA GLY A 75 -3.35 19.50 10.47
C GLY A 75 -2.05 19.97 9.80
N SER A 76 -1.49 19.18 8.89
CA SER A 76 -0.16 19.43 8.30
C SER A 76 -0.19 19.83 6.82
N ILE A 77 -1.26 19.50 6.09
CA ILE A 77 -1.41 19.72 4.66
C ILE A 77 -2.70 20.50 4.41
N GLU A 78 -2.54 21.73 3.93
CA GLU A 78 -3.66 22.57 3.52
C GLU A 78 -4.41 21.95 2.34
N ASN A 79 -5.74 22.05 2.33
CA ASN A 79 -6.60 21.51 1.27
C ASN A 79 -6.40 20.01 0.99
N ALA A 80 -5.97 19.23 1.99
CA ALA A 80 -5.84 17.78 1.86
C ALA A 80 -7.19 17.16 1.45
N THR A 81 -7.16 16.36 0.39
CA THR A 81 -8.32 15.63 -0.12
C THR A 81 -8.29 14.18 0.35
N ASP A 82 -9.39 13.46 0.12
CA ASP A 82 -9.50 12.02 0.39
C ASP A 82 -8.41 11.19 -0.31
N LEU A 83 -7.98 11.61 -1.51
CA LEU A 83 -6.85 10.99 -2.20
C LEU A 83 -5.55 11.16 -1.39
N VAL A 84 -5.28 12.36 -0.88
CA VAL A 84 -4.09 12.64 -0.07
C VAL A 84 -4.11 11.80 1.20
N TYR A 85 -5.24 11.74 1.91
CA TYR A 85 -5.41 10.84 3.07
C TYR A 85 -5.13 9.38 2.69
N GLY A 86 -5.66 8.93 1.55
CA GLY A 86 -5.42 7.59 1.03
C GLY A 86 -3.94 7.27 0.79
N ILE A 87 -3.21 8.20 0.15
CA ILE A 87 -1.77 8.05 -0.14
C ILE A 87 -0.95 7.96 1.14
N TYR A 88 -1.25 8.79 2.15
CA TYR A 88 -0.52 8.76 3.43
C TYR A 88 -0.79 7.49 4.24
N LYS A 89 -2.01 6.95 4.18
CA LYS A 89 -2.36 5.70 4.88
C LYS A 89 -1.73 4.47 4.25
N ASP A 90 -1.68 4.40 2.91
CA ASP A 90 -1.26 3.20 2.18
C ASP A 90 -0.21 3.49 1.10
N TRP A 91 0.86 4.20 1.46
CA TRP A 91 1.92 4.60 0.51
C TRP A 91 2.38 3.44 -0.38
N ASP A 92 2.68 2.28 0.22
CA ASP A 92 3.22 1.12 -0.50
C ASP A 92 2.23 0.59 -1.56
N PHE A 93 0.92 0.63 -1.30
CA PHE A 93 -0.09 0.20 -2.28
C PHE A 93 -0.08 1.09 -3.52
N PHE A 94 0.09 2.40 -3.33
CA PHE A 94 0.26 3.34 -4.45
C PHE A 94 1.60 3.14 -5.15
N ASP A 95 2.70 3.07 -4.40
CA ASP A 95 4.06 2.93 -4.95
C ASP A 95 4.20 1.66 -5.78
N ASP A 96 3.69 0.53 -5.30
CA ASP A 96 3.72 -0.73 -6.03
C ASP A 96 2.96 -0.63 -7.36
N ASN A 97 1.73 -0.11 -7.36
CA ASN A 97 0.93 0.02 -8.58
C ASN A 97 1.57 0.95 -9.62
N VAL A 98 2.11 2.09 -9.18
CA VAL A 98 2.74 3.06 -10.08
C VAL A 98 4.10 2.55 -10.56
N THR A 99 4.90 1.97 -9.67
CA THR A 99 6.22 1.45 -9.98
C THR A 99 6.12 0.24 -10.91
N GLU A 100 5.16 -0.68 -10.74
CA GLU A 100 4.95 -1.79 -11.66
C GLU A 100 4.53 -1.30 -13.06
N LEU A 101 3.65 -0.30 -13.15
CA LEU A 101 3.35 0.30 -14.45
C LEU A 101 4.59 0.97 -15.06
N CYS A 102 5.38 1.69 -14.27
CA CYS A 102 6.64 2.25 -14.75
C CYS A 102 7.61 1.17 -15.25
N LYS A 103 7.70 0.02 -14.58
CA LYS A 103 8.52 -1.12 -15.04
C LYS A 103 8.02 -1.66 -16.37
N TYR A 104 6.71 -1.78 -16.52
CA TYR A 104 6.10 -2.24 -17.76
C TYR A 104 6.38 -1.28 -18.93
N LEU A 105 6.25 0.04 -18.71
CA LEU A 105 6.42 1.05 -19.77
C LEU A 105 7.89 1.34 -20.10
N TYR A 106 8.78 1.32 -19.10
CA TYR A 106 10.15 1.85 -19.22
C TYR A 106 11.26 0.85 -18.87
N GLY A 107 10.90 -0.36 -18.42
CA GLY A 107 11.84 -1.30 -17.82
C GLY A 107 12.22 -0.94 -16.38
N TYR A 108 13.15 -1.72 -15.81
CA TYR A 108 13.48 -1.65 -14.38
C TYR A 108 14.28 -0.41 -13.94
N VAL A 109 14.98 0.25 -14.87
CA VAL A 109 15.90 1.34 -14.53
C VAL A 109 15.12 2.58 -14.07
N CYS A 110 15.34 3.00 -12.83
CA CYS A 110 14.72 4.17 -12.18
C CYS A 110 13.18 4.14 -12.12
N CYS A 111 12.56 2.96 -12.20
CA CYS A 111 11.11 2.83 -12.08
C CYS A 111 10.58 3.31 -10.71
N ALA A 112 11.31 3.03 -9.62
CA ALA A 112 10.94 3.48 -8.28
C ALA A 112 11.00 5.01 -8.15
N ASP A 113 11.99 5.67 -8.74
CA ASP A 113 12.08 7.14 -8.68
C ASP A 113 10.96 7.80 -9.48
N ARG A 114 10.57 7.21 -10.62
CA ARG A 114 9.37 7.63 -11.38
C ARG A 114 8.10 7.42 -10.58
N GLY A 115 7.95 6.27 -9.92
CA GLY A 115 6.81 5.96 -9.05
C GLY A 115 6.62 7.03 -7.97
N ARG A 116 7.69 7.29 -7.22
CA ARG A 116 7.69 8.33 -6.18
C ARG A 116 7.41 9.72 -6.72
N PHE A 117 7.96 10.07 -7.89
CA PHE A 117 7.70 11.36 -8.52
C PHE A 117 6.20 11.51 -8.85
N VAL A 118 5.61 10.53 -9.54
CA VAL A 118 4.19 10.53 -9.91
C VAL A 118 3.29 10.64 -8.68
N ILE A 119 3.54 9.89 -7.61
CA ILE A 119 2.72 9.92 -6.40
C ILE A 119 2.84 11.28 -5.69
N LYS A 120 4.05 11.83 -5.57
CA LYS A 120 4.25 13.18 -5.01
C LYS A 120 3.58 14.26 -5.85
N SER A 121 3.63 14.13 -7.18
CA SER A 121 2.91 15.00 -8.09
C SER A 121 1.39 14.90 -7.91
N ALA A 122 0.86 13.71 -7.64
CA ALA A 122 -0.56 13.52 -7.36
C ALA A 122 -0.99 14.17 -6.05
N ILE A 123 -0.16 14.12 -4.99
CA ILE A 123 -0.42 14.89 -3.76
C ILE A 123 -0.49 16.39 -4.08
N MET A 124 0.50 16.92 -4.80
CA MET A 124 0.52 18.34 -5.18
C MET A 124 -0.73 18.71 -5.96
N TRP A 125 -1.01 18.01 -7.05
CA TRP A 125 -2.18 18.23 -7.88
C TRP A 125 -3.50 18.14 -7.11
N ALA A 126 -3.64 17.18 -6.21
CA ALA A 126 -4.86 17.03 -5.41
C ALA A 126 -5.06 18.16 -4.39
N THR A 127 -3.97 18.79 -3.93
CA THR A 127 -4.03 19.92 -2.98
C THR A 127 -4.14 21.29 -3.65
N THR A 128 -3.59 21.46 -4.86
CA THR A 128 -3.51 22.76 -5.54
C THR A 128 -4.43 22.87 -6.76
N GLY A 129 -4.84 21.74 -7.34
CA GLY A 129 -5.51 21.67 -8.65
C GLY A 129 -4.57 21.82 -9.84
N GLU A 130 -3.27 22.03 -9.62
CA GLU A 130 -2.29 22.27 -10.69
C GLU A 130 -1.70 20.96 -11.20
N LEU A 131 -1.79 20.72 -12.51
CA LEU A 131 -1.19 19.54 -13.12
C LEU A 131 0.35 19.62 -13.03
N PRO A 132 1.03 18.49 -12.78
CA PRO A 132 2.48 18.48 -12.73
C PRO A 132 3.10 18.71 -14.12
N VAL A 133 4.29 19.29 -14.13
CA VAL A 133 5.08 19.43 -15.37
C VAL A 133 5.99 18.22 -15.53
N PHE A 134 5.81 17.50 -16.64
CA PHE A 134 6.70 16.41 -17.01
C PHE A 134 7.74 16.91 -18.00
N ASP A 135 9.01 16.86 -17.61
CA ASP A 135 10.14 17.25 -18.46
C ASP A 135 10.99 16.01 -18.75
N PRO A 136 10.71 15.25 -19.84
CA PRO A 136 11.32 13.95 -20.11
C PRO A 136 12.76 14.04 -20.64
N LYS A 137 13.49 15.12 -20.34
CA LYS A 137 14.90 15.27 -20.71
C LYS A 137 15.78 14.15 -20.12
N PRO A 138 16.92 13.83 -20.75
CA PRO A 138 17.81 12.76 -20.31
C PRO A 138 18.24 12.87 -18.83
N GLU A 139 18.47 14.09 -18.34
CA GLU A 139 18.81 14.40 -16.95
C GLU A 139 17.68 14.16 -15.95
N ASN A 140 16.42 14.14 -16.43
CA ASN A 140 15.20 14.02 -15.63
C ASN A 140 14.63 12.61 -15.74
N PHE A 141 15.47 11.61 -15.52
CA PHE A 141 15.12 10.19 -15.67
C PHE A 141 13.93 9.73 -14.80
N HIS A 142 13.60 10.48 -13.75
CA HIS A 142 12.50 10.24 -12.82
C HIS A 142 11.15 10.81 -13.29
N HIS A 143 11.11 11.54 -14.41
CA HIS A 143 9.85 11.94 -15.01
C HIS A 143 9.28 10.84 -15.92
N PRO A 144 7.95 10.68 -16.00
CA PRO A 144 7.32 9.86 -17.02
C PRO A 144 7.69 10.35 -18.42
N LYS A 145 7.93 9.41 -19.34
CA LYS A 145 8.25 9.70 -20.75
C LYS A 145 7.06 9.50 -21.68
N THR A 146 6.06 8.76 -21.22
CA THR A 146 4.83 8.47 -21.96
C THR A 146 3.62 8.82 -21.15
N GLY A 147 2.53 9.16 -21.83
CA GLY A 147 1.30 9.63 -21.22
C GLY A 147 1.39 11.09 -20.74
N THR A 148 0.25 11.74 -20.66
CA THR A 148 0.13 13.13 -20.19
C THR A 148 0.11 13.19 -18.65
N PRO A 149 0.45 14.35 -18.05
CA PRO A 149 0.22 14.59 -16.63
C PRO A 149 -1.17 14.16 -16.15
N GLU A 150 -2.21 14.53 -16.89
CA GLU A 150 -3.60 14.19 -16.56
C GLU A 150 -3.85 12.68 -16.54
N GLN A 151 -3.34 11.92 -17.51
CA GLN A 151 -3.48 10.45 -17.53
C GLN A 151 -2.83 9.80 -16.30
N TRP A 152 -1.66 10.29 -15.89
CA TRP A 152 -0.99 9.80 -14.68
C TRP A 152 -1.73 10.18 -13.40
N MET A 153 -2.28 11.39 -13.31
CA MET A 153 -3.09 11.80 -12.15
C MET A 153 -4.39 10.97 -12.07
N ASN A 154 -5.06 10.76 -13.20
CA ASN A 154 -6.23 9.89 -13.31
C ASN A 154 -5.91 8.45 -12.92
N PHE A 155 -4.71 7.96 -13.21
CA PHE A 155 -4.27 6.64 -12.78
C PHE A 155 -4.09 6.55 -11.27
N VAL A 156 -3.46 7.55 -10.64
CA VAL A 156 -3.32 7.60 -9.17
C VAL A 156 -4.68 7.70 -8.47
N GLU A 157 -5.61 8.51 -8.99
CA GLU A 157 -7.00 8.49 -8.52
C GLU A 157 -7.70 7.16 -8.75
N GLY A 158 -7.38 6.48 -9.86
CA GLY A 158 -7.85 5.14 -10.16
C GLY A 158 -7.39 4.13 -9.10
N ILE A 159 -6.12 4.18 -8.68
CA ILE A 159 -5.59 3.35 -7.60
C ILE A 159 -6.36 3.60 -6.31
N TYR A 160 -6.62 4.86 -5.97
CA TYR A 160 -7.45 5.20 -4.81
C TYR A 160 -8.85 4.60 -4.95
N ALA A 161 -9.52 4.79 -6.08
CA ALA A 161 -10.85 4.22 -6.32
C ALA A 161 -10.88 2.68 -6.24
N LEU A 162 -9.83 2.01 -6.74
CA LEU A 162 -9.67 0.56 -6.66
C LEU A 162 -9.70 0.05 -5.21
N LYS A 163 -9.02 0.76 -4.28
CA LYS A 163 -9.01 0.42 -2.86
C LYS A 163 -10.41 0.35 -2.24
N TYR A 164 -11.34 1.16 -2.74
CA TYR A 164 -12.74 1.20 -2.27
C TYR A 164 -13.69 0.35 -3.13
N GLY A 165 -13.16 -0.54 -3.97
CA GLY A 165 -13.97 -1.46 -4.77
C GLY A 165 -14.55 -0.84 -6.05
N HIS A 166 -13.95 0.25 -6.55
CA HIS A 166 -14.36 0.90 -7.81
C HIS A 166 -13.33 0.68 -8.93
N PRO A 167 -13.23 -0.53 -9.50
CA PRO A 167 -12.13 -0.89 -10.41
C PRO A 167 -12.19 -0.20 -11.78
N ALA A 168 -13.36 0.30 -12.20
CA ALA A 168 -13.54 0.84 -13.55
C ALA A 168 -12.61 2.04 -13.84
N LYS A 169 -12.43 2.94 -12.85
CA LYS A 169 -11.56 4.12 -13.00
C LYS A 169 -10.10 3.71 -13.15
N TYR A 170 -9.63 2.78 -12.32
CA TYR A 170 -8.29 2.19 -12.41
C TYR A 170 -8.03 1.55 -13.76
N LEU A 171 -8.89 0.62 -14.19
CA LEU A 171 -8.71 -0.14 -15.43
C LEU A 171 -8.70 0.77 -16.65
N LYS A 172 -9.56 1.81 -16.67
CA LYS A 172 -9.59 2.80 -17.75
C LYS A 172 -8.27 3.58 -17.82
N ALA A 173 -7.84 4.19 -16.72
CA ALA A 173 -6.62 5.00 -16.69
C ALA A 173 -5.35 4.16 -16.96
N TYR A 174 -5.30 2.93 -16.45
CA TYR A 174 -4.22 1.98 -16.73
C TYR A 174 -4.13 1.65 -18.23
N LYS A 175 -5.27 1.37 -18.86
CA LYS A 175 -5.35 1.12 -20.30
C LYS A 175 -4.86 2.32 -21.11
N GLU A 176 -5.31 3.52 -20.76
CA GLU A 176 -4.91 4.77 -21.45
C GLU A 176 -3.39 4.97 -21.43
N LEU A 177 -2.73 4.75 -20.29
CA LEU A 177 -1.27 4.85 -20.19
C LEU A 177 -0.53 3.79 -21.01
N ILE A 178 -1.04 2.56 -21.05
CA ILE A 178 -0.48 1.51 -21.91
C ILE A 178 -0.61 1.85 -23.39
N GLU A 179 -1.77 2.37 -23.81
CA GLU A 179 -2.02 2.74 -25.20
C GLU A 179 -1.14 3.92 -25.63
N SER A 180 -0.98 4.93 -24.77
CA SER A 180 -0.07 6.07 -25.03
C SER A 180 1.40 5.65 -25.17
N ASN A 181 1.83 4.53 -24.61
CA ASN A 181 3.19 4.02 -24.84
C ASN A 181 3.35 3.31 -26.18
N LYS A 182 2.30 2.68 -26.70
CA LYS A 182 2.33 2.04 -28.03
C LYS A 182 2.43 3.04 -29.17
N GLU A 183 1.90 4.25 -28.99
CA GLU A 183 1.99 5.34 -29.98
C GLU A 183 3.39 5.98 -30.03
N ASN A 184 4.24 5.71 -29.05
CA ASN A 184 5.61 6.25 -28.93
C ASN A 184 6.72 5.26 -29.33
N LEU A 185 6.35 4.05 -29.79
CA LEU A 185 7.23 3.01 -30.34
C LEU A 185 7.16 2.99 -31.87
#